data_AF-A0ABD0SPK0-F1
#
_entry.id   AF-A0ABD0SPK0-F1
#
_cell.length_a   1.000
_cell.length_b   1.000
_cell.length_c   1.000
_cell.angle_alpha   90.00
_cell.angle_beta   90.00
_cell.angle_gamma   90.00
#
_symmetry.space_group_name_H-M   'P 1'
#
loop_
_entity.id
_entity.type
_entity.pdbx_description
1 polymer ?
#
loop_
_entity_poly.entity_id
_entity_poly.type
_entity_poly.pdbx_seq_one_letter_code
_entity_poly.pdbx_strand_id
1 'polypeptide(L)'
;MGLRFLQLNTNHSPRPQDLLLQHLAEWQLDISLVSEPYFVPSDREDWIADAKGLSAIIAPGLPLECRGILLVAVYLPPRRSAAAVEAGLDRLSAVLRQSSLPALIGGDFNAKSTAWGEDATDTRGELVLEWATASGLVVLNVGRVPTCVRPQGESIVDLTFASPSLASRVSGWQVLAESESFFRPPEHPV
;
A
#
# COMPACT_ATOMS: atom_id res chain seq x y z
N MET A 1 14.21 9.89 14.46
CA MET A 1 13.23 8.79 14.63
C MET A 1 12.56 8.60 13.28
N GLY A 2 12.57 7.39 12.72
CA GLY A 2 11.97 7.10 11.41
C GLY A 2 10.48 6.75 11.55
N LEU A 3 9.71 6.95 10.48
CA LEU A 3 8.30 6.55 10.43
C LEU A 3 8.17 5.08 10.05
N ARG A 4 7.28 4.35 10.72
CA ARG A 4 6.94 2.95 10.41
C ARG A 4 5.63 2.88 9.63
N PHE A 5 5.70 2.20 8.49
CA PHE A 5 4.58 2.03 7.57
C PHE A 5 4.16 0.58 7.48
N LEU A 6 2.87 0.34 7.33
CA LEU A 6 2.32 -0.95 6.92
C LEU A 6 1.40 -0.76 5.71
N GLN A 7 1.53 -1.60 4.70
CA GLN A 7 0.61 -1.67 3.57
C GLN A 7 -0.13 -3.00 3.63
N LEU A 8 -1.45 -2.99 3.47
CA LEU A 8 -2.27 -4.20 3.51
C LEU A 8 -3.53 -4.07 2.66
N ASN A 9 -3.85 -5.10 1.88
CA ASN A 9 -5.20 -5.28 1.33
C ASN A 9 -6.01 -6.17 2.29
N THR A 10 -7.08 -5.63 2.90
CA THR A 10 -7.93 -6.37 3.85
C THR A 10 -9.03 -7.20 3.18
N ASN A 11 -9.12 -7.16 1.84
CA ASN A 11 -10.05 -7.93 1.01
C ASN A 11 -11.50 -7.85 1.51
N HIS A 12 -11.91 -6.64 1.94
CA HIS A 12 -13.20 -6.32 2.51
C HIS A 12 -13.65 -7.30 3.61
N SER A 13 -12.71 -7.73 4.45
CA SER A 13 -12.96 -8.74 5.49
C SER A 13 -12.72 -8.16 6.90
N PRO A 14 -13.62 -8.45 7.87
CA PRO A 14 -13.48 -7.95 9.25
C PRO A 14 -12.16 -8.39 9.89
N ARG A 15 -11.79 -9.66 9.73
CA ARG A 15 -10.66 -10.25 10.48
C ARG A 15 -9.30 -9.64 10.10
N PRO A 16 -8.92 -9.49 8.82
CA PRO A 16 -7.71 -8.75 8.44
C PRO A 16 -7.70 -7.31 8.93
N GLN A 17 -8.86 -6.63 8.93
CA GLN A 17 -8.94 -5.26 9.44
C GLN A 17 -8.75 -5.19 10.97
N ASP A 18 -9.31 -6.13 11.73
CA ASP A 18 -9.09 -6.22 13.18
C ASP A 18 -7.62 -6.50 13.51
N LEU A 19 -6.99 -7.42 12.77
CA LEU A 19 -5.55 -7.71 12.90
C LEU A 19 -4.69 -6.49 12.56
N LEU A 20 -5.03 -5.74 11.52
CA LEU A 20 -4.37 -4.48 11.19
C LEU A 20 -4.43 -3.48 12.35
N LEU A 21 -5.60 -3.31 12.96
CA LEU A 21 -5.79 -2.42 14.11
C LEU A 21 -4.98 -2.87 15.33
N GLN A 22 -4.87 -4.18 15.55
CA GLN A 22 -4.02 -4.75 16.59
C GLN A 22 -2.53 -4.49 16.29
N HIS A 23 -2.05 -4.74 15.08
CA HIS A 23 -0.67 -4.50 14.67
C HIS A 23 -0.28 -3.01 14.74
N LEU A 24 -1.20 -2.10 14.40
CA LEU A 24 -1.00 -0.66 14.56
C LEU A 24 -0.59 -0.30 16.00
N ALA A 25 -1.27 -0.91 16.98
CA ALA A 25 -0.95 -0.70 18.40
C ALA A 25 0.31 -1.46 18.84
N GLU A 26 0.39 -2.76 18.56
CA GLU A 26 1.47 -3.64 19.05
C GLU A 26 2.83 -3.28 18.46
N TRP A 27 2.88 -3.05 17.15
CA TRP A 27 4.12 -2.70 16.45
C TRP A 27 4.36 -1.20 16.44
N GLN A 28 3.48 -0.43 17.11
CA GLN A 28 3.54 1.02 17.22
C GLN A 28 3.73 1.70 15.85
N LEU A 29 2.97 1.23 14.87
CA LEU A 29 3.05 1.74 13.51
C LEU A 29 2.55 3.18 13.46
N ASP A 30 3.19 3.99 12.63
CA ASP A 30 2.84 5.39 12.48
C ASP A 30 1.72 5.59 11.46
N ILE A 31 1.77 4.82 10.36
CA ILE A 31 0.89 4.96 9.21
C ILE A 31 0.58 3.58 8.64
N SER A 32 -0.68 3.36 8.28
CA SER A 32 -1.08 2.24 7.43
C SER A 32 -1.74 2.71 6.13
N LEU A 33 -1.37 2.09 5.01
CA LEU A 33 -2.03 2.23 3.71
C LEU A 33 -2.88 0.98 3.47
N VAL A 34 -4.20 1.16 3.35
CA VAL A 34 -5.17 0.07 3.34
C VAL A 34 -5.90 0.04 2.01
N SER A 35 -5.96 -1.13 1.38
CA SER A 35 -6.83 -1.42 0.24
C SER A 35 -8.00 -2.31 0.69
N GLU A 36 -9.19 -2.05 0.15
CA GLU A 36 -10.44 -2.75 0.46
C GLU A 36 -10.74 -2.91 1.96
N PRO A 37 -10.82 -1.81 2.75
CA PRO A 37 -11.27 -1.89 4.14
C PRO A 37 -12.66 -2.55 4.23
N TYR A 38 -12.90 -3.35 5.26
CA TYR A 38 -14.21 -3.90 5.58
C TYR A 38 -15.20 -2.77 5.92
N PHE A 39 -14.76 -1.79 6.70
CA PHE A 39 -15.48 -0.54 6.90
C PHE A 39 -14.51 0.61 7.23
N VAL A 40 -14.93 1.84 6.96
CA VAL A 40 -14.22 3.05 7.37
C VAL A 40 -15.06 3.72 8.47
N PRO A 41 -14.56 3.85 9.71
CA PRO A 41 -15.31 4.53 10.76
C PRO A 41 -15.45 6.03 10.47
N SER A 42 -16.66 6.56 10.55
CA SER A 42 -16.94 7.98 10.27
C SER A 42 -16.63 8.93 11.43
N ASP A 43 -16.46 8.39 12.63
CA ASP A 43 -16.22 9.10 13.89
C ASP A 43 -14.74 9.15 14.29
N ARG A 44 -13.86 8.64 13.43
CA ARG A 44 -12.42 8.49 13.67
C ARG A 44 -11.63 9.46 12.80
N GLU A 45 -11.01 10.46 13.42
CA GLU A 45 -10.20 11.48 12.73
C GLU A 45 -8.87 10.95 12.17
N ASP A 46 -8.44 9.77 12.62
CA ASP A 46 -7.21 9.12 12.18
C ASP A 46 -7.39 8.26 10.92
N TRP A 47 -8.61 8.18 10.37
CA TRP A 47 -8.90 7.52 9.10
C TRP A 47 -9.17 8.55 8.00
N ILE A 48 -8.49 8.39 6.87
CA ILE A 48 -8.72 9.18 5.67
C ILE A 48 -8.94 8.21 4.50
N ALA A 49 -10.16 8.14 4.01
CA ALA A 49 -10.55 7.23 2.93
C ALA A 49 -10.84 7.96 1.61
N ASP A 50 -10.76 7.23 0.51
CA ASP A 50 -11.28 7.71 -0.77
C ASP A 50 -12.81 7.86 -0.72
N ALA A 51 -13.37 8.57 -1.70
CA ALA A 51 -14.81 8.83 -1.77
C ALA A 51 -15.68 7.56 -1.88
N LYS A 52 -15.08 6.40 -2.18
CA LYS A 52 -15.77 5.12 -2.32
C LYS A 52 -15.51 4.15 -1.16
N GLY A 53 -14.65 4.51 -0.20
CA GLY A 53 -14.22 3.62 0.87
C GLY A 53 -13.43 2.39 0.39
N LEU A 54 -12.80 2.44 -0.79
CA LEU A 54 -12.04 1.34 -1.37
C LEU A 54 -10.56 1.38 -1.01
N SER A 55 -10.05 2.53 -0.58
CA SER A 55 -8.72 2.66 0.02
C SER A 55 -8.75 3.67 1.16
N ALA A 56 -7.86 3.48 2.13
CA ALA A 56 -7.76 4.34 3.29
C ALA A 56 -6.32 4.50 3.79
N ILE A 57 -6.07 5.60 4.47
CA ILE A 57 -4.86 5.86 5.26
C ILE A 57 -5.28 5.90 6.72
N ILE A 58 -4.57 5.18 7.57
CA ILE A 58 -4.73 5.23 9.03
C ILE A 58 -3.48 5.86 9.63
N ALA A 59 -3.63 6.90 10.44
CA ALA A 59 -2.52 7.61 11.08
C ALA A 59 -2.83 7.91 12.55
N PRO A 60 -2.71 6.91 13.45
CA PRO A 60 -3.07 7.07 14.85
C PRO A 60 -2.17 8.10 15.56
N GLY A 61 -2.78 9.02 16.31
CA GLY A 61 -2.08 9.92 17.23
C GLY A 61 -1.28 11.08 16.60
N LEU A 62 -1.34 11.28 15.29
CA LEU A 62 -0.63 12.36 14.61
C LEU A 62 -1.54 13.08 13.61
N PRO A 63 -1.56 14.43 13.58
CA PRO A 63 -2.20 15.15 12.48
C PRO A 63 -1.51 14.75 11.19
N LEU A 64 -2.25 14.24 10.20
CA LEU A 64 -1.69 13.78 8.92
C LEU A 64 -0.87 14.89 8.22
N GLU A 65 -1.24 16.14 8.45
CA GLU A 65 -0.61 17.37 7.95
C GLU A 65 0.84 17.58 8.46
N CYS A 66 1.22 16.98 9.60
CA CYS A 66 2.52 17.21 10.24
C CYS A 66 3.72 16.46 9.62
N ARG A 67 3.53 15.72 8.52
CA ARG A 67 4.54 14.74 8.05
C ARG A 67 5.34 15.16 6.81
N GLY A 68 5.03 16.29 6.18
CA GLY A 68 5.79 16.82 5.04
C GLY A 68 5.95 15.87 3.85
N ILE A 69 5.08 14.85 3.77
CA ILE A 69 5.05 13.79 2.77
C ILE A 69 3.61 13.68 2.28
N LEU A 70 3.42 13.57 0.98
CA LEU A 70 2.14 13.21 0.39
C LEU A 70 1.97 11.69 0.48
N LEU A 71 0.96 11.23 1.20
CA LEU A 71 0.61 9.81 1.32
C LEU A 71 -0.58 9.51 0.42
N VAL A 72 -0.50 8.43 -0.36
CA VAL A 72 -1.58 8.04 -1.28
C VAL A 72 -1.85 6.54 -1.15
N ALA A 73 -3.03 6.19 -0.64
CA ALA A 73 -3.51 4.81 -0.62
C ALA A 73 -4.30 4.50 -1.90
N VAL A 74 -3.93 3.43 -2.60
CA VAL A 74 -4.50 3.10 -3.91
C VAL A 74 -5.24 1.77 -3.85
N TYR A 75 -6.38 1.70 -4.53
CA TYR A 75 -6.98 0.44 -4.92
C TYR A 75 -7.48 0.55 -6.37
N LEU A 76 -6.87 -0.22 -7.26
CA LEU A 76 -7.33 -0.36 -8.63
C LEU A 76 -7.96 -1.75 -8.79
N PRO A 77 -9.29 -1.86 -8.97
CA PRO A 77 -9.93 -3.17 -9.06
C PRO A 77 -9.39 -4.02 -10.23
N PRO A 78 -9.33 -5.36 -10.11
CA PRO A 78 -8.71 -6.24 -11.10
C PRO A 78 -9.46 -6.27 -12.44
N ARG A 79 -10.80 -6.18 -12.39
CA ARG A 79 -11.67 -6.27 -13.59
C ARG A 79 -12.06 -4.87 -14.08
N ARG A 80 -11.07 -4.11 -14.56
CA ARG A 80 -11.27 -2.78 -15.17
C ARG A 80 -10.72 -2.77 -16.58
N SER A 81 -11.38 -2.03 -17.48
CA SER A 81 -10.84 -1.77 -18.81
C SER A 81 -9.56 -0.92 -18.74
N ALA A 82 -8.70 -1.01 -19.75
CA ALA A 82 -7.48 -0.20 -19.85
C ALA A 82 -7.78 1.30 -19.67
N ALA A 83 -8.79 1.84 -20.38
CA ALA A 83 -9.22 3.23 -20.24
C ALA A 83 -9.65 3.60 -18.80
N ALA A 84 -10.25 2.68 -18.04
CA ALA A 84 -10.63 2.94 -16.65
C ALA A 84 -9.41 2.93 -15.71
N VAL A 85 -8.38 2.13 -16.02
CA VAL A 85 -7.09 2.14 -15.33
C VAL A 85 -6.36 3.44 -15.60
N GLU A 86 -6.18 3.81 -16.88
CA GLU A 86 -5.58 5.08 -17.31
C GLU A 86 -6.24 6.27 -16.63
N ALA A 87 -7.57 6.35 -16.65
CA ALA A 87 -8.29 7.43 -15.96
C ALA A 87 -8.03 7.45 -14.44
N GLY A 88 -7.76 6.29 -13.82
CA GLY A 88 -7.30 6.20 -12.43
C GLY A 88 -5.91 6.77 -12.23
N LEU A 89 -4.97 6.37 -13.09
CA LEU A 89 -3.58 6.85 -13.09
C LEU A 89 -3.49 8.35 -13.40
N ASP A 90 -4.34 8.88 -14.26
CA ASP A 90 -4.46 10.31 -14.55
C ASP A 90 -4.90 11.12 -13.32
N ARG A 91 -5.87 10.58 -12.55
CA ARG A 91 -6.28 11.19 -11.28
C ARG A 91 -5.14 11.20 -10.27
N LEU A 92 -4.39 10.10 -10.15
CA LEU A 92 -3.19 10.05 -9.29
C LEU A 92 -2.17 11.08 -9.74
N SER A 93 -1.92 11.18 -11.05
CA SER A 93 -0.99 12.16 -11.63
C SER A 93 -1.43 13.60 -11.35
N ALA A 94 -2.73 13.88 -11.36
CA ALA A 94 -3.26 15.19 -11.02
C ALA A 94 -3.01 15.54 -9.54
N VAL A 95 -3.19 14.58 -8.62
CA VAL A 95 -2.87 14.75 -7.19
C VAL A 95 -1.37 15.01 -7.01
N LEU A 96 -0.52 14.23 -7.67
CA LEU A 96 0.94 14.40 -7.60
C LEU A 96 1.39 15.78 -8.11
N ARG A 97 0.80 16.27 -9.21
CA ARG A 97 1.12 17.61 -9.76
C ARG A 97 0.67 18.77 -8.88
N GLN A 98 -0.36 18.57 -8.05
CA GLN A 98 -0.88 19.61 -7.15
C GLN A 98 -0.06 19.75 -5.86
N SER A 99 0.75 18.75 -5.54
CA SER A 99 1.58 18.76 -4.33
C SER A 99 3.05 19.04 -4.68
N SER A 100 3.71 19.85 -3.85
CA SER A 100 5.16 20.02 -3.88
C SER A 100 5.89 19.06 -2.93
N LEU A 101 5.16 18.21 -2.20
CA LEU A 101 5.71 17.30 -1.22
C LEU A 101 6.23 16.01 -1.90
N PRO A 102 7.32 15.40 -1.38
CA PRO A 102 7.68 14.03 -1.76
C PRO A 102 6.51 13.08 -1.49
N ALA A 103 6.24 12.17 -2.43
CA ALA A 103 5.12 11.25 -2.34
C ALA A 103 5.57 9.84 -1.93
N LEU A 104 4.75 9.18 -1.12
CA LEU A 104 4.72 7.73 -0.92
C LEU A 104 3.33 7.23 -1.33
N ILE A 105 3.30 6.32 -2.29
CA ILE A 105 2.08 5.77 -2.86
C ILE A 105 2.11 4.27 -2.62
N GLY A 106 1.03 3.71 -2.09
CA GLY A 106 0.97 2.29 -1.80
C GLY A 106 -0.44 1.75 -1.90
N GLY A 107 -0.55 0.49 -2.30
CA GLY A 107 -1.80 -0.26 -2.31
C GLY A 107 -1.86 -1.31 -3.39
N ASP A 108 -3.04 -1.84 -3.64
CA ASP A 108 -3.26 -2.91 -4.60
C ASP A 108 -3.58 -2.34 -6.00
N PHE A 109 -2.64 -2.52 -6.91
CA PHE A 109 -2.76 -2.10 -8.30
C PHE A 109 -3.35 -3.20 -9.20
N ASN A 110 -3.42 -4.45 -8.74
CA ASN A 110 -3.83 -5.61 -9.53
C ASN A 110 -3.10 -5.71 -10.88
N ALA A 111 -1.82 -5.33 -10.92
CA ALA A 111 -1.02 -5.23 -12.14
C ALA A 111 0.26 -6.06 -12.02
N LYS A 112 0.64 -6.77 -13.09
CA LYS A 112 1.83 -7.65 -13.08
C LYS A 112 2.94 -7.08 -13.94
N SER A 113 4.14 -6.96 -13.39
CA SER A 113 5.33 -6.56 -14.13
C SER A 113 6.59 -7.16 -13.55
N THR A 114 7.49 -7.56 -14.44
CA THR A 114 8.85 -7.96 -14.08
C THR A 114 9.60 -6.88 -13.30
N ALA A 115 9.20 -5.61 -13.44
CA ALA A 115 9.76 -4.47 -12.70
C ALA A 115 9.57 -4.56 -11.17
N TRP A 116 8.59 -5.33 -10.69
CA TRP A 116 8.35 -5.58 -9.25
C TRP A 116 8.38 -7.07 -8.90
N GLY A 117 8.99 -7.91 -9.73
CA GLY A 117 9.34 -9.28 -9.38
C GLY A 117 8.46 -10.40 -9.96
N GLU A 118 7.41 -10.06 -10.71
CA GLU A 118 6.58 -11.04 -11.44
C GLU A 118 7.37 -11.77 -12.55
N ASP A 119 6.87 -12.92 -13.00
CA ASP A 119 7.48 -13.68 -14.11
C ASP A 119 7.23 -13.04 -15.48
N ALA A 120 6.13 -12.29 -15.63
CA ALA A 120 5.73 -11.67 -16.87
C ALA A 120 5.06 -10.32 -16.61
N THR A 121 5.13 -9.44 -17.60
CA THR A 121 4.41 -8.17 -17.60
C THR A 121 3.10 -8.31 -18.36
N ASP A 122 1.99 -7.90 -17.74
CA ASP A 122 0.69 -7.81 -18.41
C ASP A 122 0.42 -6.37 -18.90
N THR A 123 -0.58 -6.19 -19.76
CA THR A 123 -0.94 -4.87 -20.31
C THR A 123 -1.20 -3.83 -19.23
N ARG A 124 -1.70 -4.26 -18.07
CA ARG A 124 -1.97 -3.35 -16.95
C ARG A 124 -0.67 -2.95 -16.24
N GLY A 125 0.27 -3.88 -16.09
CA GLY A 125 1.60 -3.64 -15.60
C GLY A 125 2.39 -2.70 -16.50
N GLU A 126 2.22 -2.78 -17.82
CA GLU A 126 2.77 -1.81 -18.77
C GLU A 126 2.24 -0.40 -18.47
N LEU A 127 0.90 -0.24 -18.38
CA LEU A 127 0.28 1.06 -18.07
C LEU A 127 0.75 1.63 -16.72
N VAL A 128 0.82 0.80 -15.68
CA VAL A 128 1.27 1.23 -14.35
C VAL A 128 2.75 1.59 -14.35
N LEU A 129 3.59 0.83 -15.05
CA LEU A 129 5.03 1.09 -15.15
C LEU A 129 5.31 2.37 -15.95
N GLU A 130 4.61 2.56 -17.07
CA GLU A 130 4.71 3.78 -17.89
C GLU A 130 4.28 5.01 -17.08
N TRP A 131 3.15 4.92 -16.37
CA TRP A 131 2.68 5.98 -15.48
C TRP A 131 3.68 6.32 -14.37
N ALA A 132 4.22 5.30 -13.68
CA ALA A 132 5.18 5.50 -12.61
C ALA A 132 6.45 6.19 -13.13
N THR A 133 6.93 5.75 -14.30
CA THR A 133 8.10 6.33 -14.97
C THR A 133 7.84 7.78 -15.38
N ALA A 134 6.71 8.06 -16.03
CA ALA A 134 6.32 9.40 -16.44
C ALA A 134 6.11 10.36 -15.26
N SER A 135 5.70 9.82 -14.10
CA SER A 135 5.54 10.55 -12.85
C SER A 135 6.86 10.71 -12.06
N GLY A 136 7.97 10.17 -12.56
CA GLY A 136 9.28 10.22 -11.90
C GLY A 136 9.34 9.42 -10.59
N LEU A 137 8.51 8.40 -10.44
CA LEU A 137 8.42 7.57 -9.24
C LEU A 137 9.39 6.39 -9.30
N VAL A 138 9.86 5.97 -8.13
CA VAL A 138 10.71 4.79 -7.92
C VAL A 138 9.85 3.70 -7.30
N VAL A 139 9.87 2.50 -7.90
CA VAL A 139 9.29 1.30 -7.30
C VAL A 139 10.13 0.84 -6.13
N LEU A 140 9.50 0.60 -4.98
CA LEU A 140 10.16 0.19 -3.74
C LEU A 140 10.09 -1.31 -3.50
N ASN A 141 9.23 -2.03 -4.22
CA ASN A 141 9.16 -3.49 -4.12
C ASN A 141 10.51 -4.12 -4.48
N VAL A 142 10.97 -5.03 -3.63
CA VAL A 142 12.23 -5.76 -3.80
C VAL A 142 11.99 -7.27 -3.70
N GLY A 143 12.68 -8.03 -4.54
CA GLY A 143 12.62 -9.49 -4.51
C GLY A 143 11.38 -10.05 -5.22
N ARG A 144 11.01 -11.28 -4.86
CA ARG A 144 9.96 -12.05 -5.53
C ARG A 144 8.97 -12.69 -4.57
N VAL A 145 8.94 -12.22 -3.32
CA VAL A 145 7.99 -12.73 -2.32
C VAL A 145 6.59 -12.24 -2.72
N PRO A 146 5.61 -13.15 -2.90
CA PRO A 146 4.24 -12.77 -3.25
C PRO A 146 3.62 -11.85 -2.20
N THR A 147 2.93 -10.80 -2.65
CA THR A 147 2.15 -9.92 -1.76
C THR A 147 0.71 -10.40 -1.63
N CYS A 148 0.22 -11.14 -2.62
CA CYS A 148 -1.11 -11.71 -2.66
C CYS A 148 -1.03 -13.21 -2.94
N VAL A 149 -1.42 -14.01 -1.95
CA VAL A 149 -1.49 -15.48 -2.04
C VAL A 149 -2.96 -15.89 -2.01
N ARG A 150 -3.41 -16.58 -3.07
CA ARG A 150 -4.79 -17.08 -3.18
C ARG A 150 -4.75 -18.56 -3.58
N PRO A 151 -5.84 -19.33 -3.38
CA PRO A 151 -5.90 -20.72 -3.84
C PRO A 151 -5.65 -20.89 -5.35
N GLN A 152 -5.90 -19.83 -6.14
CA GLN A 152 -5.72 -19.82 -7.59
C GLN A 152 -4.30 -19.45 -8.04
N GLY A 153 -3.43 -19.06 -7.11
CA GLY A 153 -2.06 -18.67 -7.41
C GLY A 153 -1.56 -17.51 -6.57
N GLU A 154 -0.31 -17.16 -6.82
CA GLU A 154 0.44 -16.13 -6.12
C GLU A 154 0.77 -14.99 -7.07
N SER A 155 0.83 -13.76 -6.55
CA SER A 155 1.18 -12.58 -7.33
C SER A 155 1.74 -11.45 -6.47
N ILE A 156 2.48 -10.54 -7.10
CA ILE A 156 3.02 -9.30 -6.56
C ILE A 156 2.25 -8.15 -7.19
N VAL A 157 1.14 -7.80 -6.57
CA VAL A 157 0.18 -6.79 -7.07
C VAL A 157 -0.03 -5.63 -6.11
N ASP A 158 0.44 -5.78 -4.87
CA ASP A 158 0.51 -4.73 -3.88
C ASP A 158 1.83 -3.99 -4.08
N LEU A 159 1.75 -2.77 -4.60
CA LEU A 159 2.92 -2.00 -5.02
C LEU A 159 3.12 -0.82 -4.09
N THR A 160 4.38 -0.47 -3.86
CA THR A 160 4.78 0.75 -3.17
C THR A 160 5.71 1.55 -4.08
N PHE A 161 5.37 2.81 -4.31
CA PHE A 161 6.16 3.77 -5.07
C PHE A 161 6.52 4.97 -4.21
N ALA A 162 7.66 5.60 -4.48
CA ALA A 162 8.03 6.86 -3.85
C ALA A 162 8.70 7.84 -4.80
N SER A 163 8.62 9.14 -4.49
CA SER A 163 9.49 10.12 -5.13
C SER A 163 10.97 9.81 -4.83
N PRO A 164 11.93 10.11 -5.72
CA PRO A 164 13.33 9.71 -5.56
C PRO A 164 13.97 10.16 -4.24
N SER A 165 13.64 11.37 -3.79
CA SER A 165 14.12 11.93 -2.51
C SER A 165 13.61 11.13 -1.30
N LEU A 166 12.39 10.62 -1.36
CA LEU A 166 11.84 9.79 -0.29
C LEU A 166 12.32 8.34 -0.40
N ALA A 167 12.40 7.79 -1.61
CA ALA A 167 12.92 6.44 -1.87
C ALA A 167 14.31 6.22 -1.26
N SER A 168 15.21 7.20 -1.37
CA SER A 168 16.55 7.14 -0.78
C SER A 168 16.58 7.07 0.76
N ARG A 169 15.45 7.37 1.41
CA ARG A 169 15.28 7.38 2.87
C ARG A 169 14.45 6.21 3.38
N VAL A 170 13.82 5.44 2.48
CA VAL A 170 13.11 4.23 2.85
C VAL A 170 14.13 3.14 3.14
N SER A 171 13.93 2.43 4.25
CA SER A 171 14.76 1.31 4.66
C SER A 171 13.86 0.22 5.24
N GLY A 172 14.31 -1.04 5.16
CA GLY A 172 13.56 -2.17 5.71
C GLY A 172 12.25 -2.49 4.98
N TRP A 173 12.11 -2.11 3.71
CA TRP A 173 10.98 -2.58 2.90
C TRP A 173 11.06 -4.10 2.77
N GLN A 174 9.99 -4.78 3.15
CA GLN A 174 9.87 -6.23 3.07
C GLN A 174 8.39 -6.61 3.07
N VAL A 175 8.08 -7.76 2.48
CA VAL A 175 6.78 -8.41 2.64
C VAL A 175 6.80 -9.14 3.98
N LEU A 176 5.87 -8.80 4.87
CA LEU A 176 5.66 -9.52 6.11
C LEU A 176 4.77 -10.73 5.81
N ALA A 177 5.29 -11.94 6.03
CA ALA A 177 4.45 -13.12 5.95
C ALA A 177 3.43 -13.05 7.09
N GLU A 178 2.13 -13.06 6.77
CA GLU A 178 1.12 -13.40 7.77
C GLU A 178 1.35 -14.86 8.15
N SER A 179 2.07 -15.09 9.25
CA SER A 179 2.01 -16.37 9.91
C SER A 179 0.60 -16.52 10.47
N GLU A 180 -0.31 -17.16 9.72
CA GLU A 180 -1.38 -17.98 10.31
C GLU A 180 -0.76 -19.21 11.00
N SER A 181 0.14 -18.93 11.94
CA SER A 181 0.73 -19.87 12.87
C SER A 181 1.03 -19.03 14.09
N PHE A 182 0.12 -19.09 15.07
CA PHE A 182 0.37 -18.64 16.43
C PHE A 182 1.66 -19.27 16.95
N PHE A 183 2.81 -18.63 16.71
CA PHE A 183 4.00 -18.89 17.48
C PHE A 183 3.90 -18.01 18.72
N ARG A 184 3.34 -18.61 19.78
CA ARG A 184 3.44 -18.08 21.12
C ARG A 184 4.95 -17.93 21.42
N PRO A 185 5.48 -16.73 21.68
CA PRO A 185 6.87 -16.63 22.14
C PRO A 185 7.01 -17.43 23.44
N PRO A 186 8.11 -18.18 23.65
CA PRO A 186 8.29 -18.92 24.88
C PRO A 186 8.27 -17.96 26.06
N GLU A 187 7.34 -18.20 26.98
CA GLU A 187 7.31 -17.53 28.26
C GLU A 187 8.56 -17.97 29.04
N HIS A 188 9.39 -16.98 29.40
CA HIS A 188 10.55 -16.99 30.29
C HIS A 188 11.95 -17.02 29.64
N PRO A 189 12.83 -16.08 30.05
CA PRO A 189 14.25 -16.13 29.73
C PRO A 189 14.97 -17.11 30.68
N VAL A 190 15.94 -17.84 30.13
CA VAL A 190 17.06 -18.41 30.91
C VAL A 190 18.24 -17.46 30.75
#